data_AF-A0A9D0BWJ2-F1
#
_entry.id   AF-A0A9D0BWJ2-F1
#
_cell.length_a   1.000
_cell.length_b   1.000
_cell.length_c   1.000
_cell.angle_alpha   90.00
_cell.angle_beta   90.00
_cell.angle_gamma   90.00
#
_symmetry.space_group_name_H-M   'P 1'
#
loop_
_entity.id
_entity.type
_entity.pdbx_description
1 polymer ?
#
loop_
_entity_poly.entity_id
_entity_poly.type
_entity_poly.pdbx_seq_one_letter_code
_entity_poly.pdbx_strand_id
1 'polypeptide(L)'
;MEKHEAVKSKKETSEKEKKNIIDFIKDGKIDLVTNIPKNFQKEELTKGCLIRRVAVDYNVILITNRQIAPRLVEALVRKSANKLQIKSRDEYI
;
A
#
# COMPACT_ATOMS: atom_id res chain seq x y z
N MET A 1 -8.90 43.84 -35.83
CA MET A 1 -9.86 42.84 -35.31
C MET A 1 -9.29 41.48 -35.63
N GLU A 2 -8.57 40.91 -34.67
CA GLU A 2 -7.84 39.66 -34.80
C GLU A 2 -8.77 38.50 -34.45
N LYS A 3 -8.64 37.40 -35.19
CA LYS A 3 -9.57 36.26 -35.20
C LYS A 3 -9.45 35.44 -33.92
N HIS A 4 -10.60 35.08 -33.33
CA HIS A 4 -10.72 34.00 -32.37
C HIS A 4 -10.43 32.64 -33.03
N GLU A 5 -9.53 31.83 -32.47
CA GLU A 5 -9.76 30.39 -32.33
C GLU A 5 -8.86 29.79 -31.24
N ALA A 6 -9.48 29.01 -30.37
CA ALA A 6 -8.86 28.40 -29.20
C ALA A 6 -7.95 27.22 -29.60
N VAL A 7 -6.69 27.23 -29.15
CA VAL A 7 -5.86 26.02 -29.11
C VAL A 7 -5.71 25.56 -27.67
N LYS A 8 -6.55 24.56 -27.38
CA LYS A 8 -6.64 23.71 -26.20
C LYS A 8 -5.32 22.99 -25.93
N SER A 9 -5.03 22.78 -24.64
CA SER A 9 -4.25 21.66 -24.09
C SER A 9 -2.78 21.55 -24.54
N LYS A 10 -1.87 22.04 -23.69
CA LYS A 10 -0.53 21.46 -23.57
C LYS A 10 -0.40 20.78 -22.21
N LYS A 11 -1.01 19.59 -22.10
CA LYS A 11 -0.67 18.62 -21.06
C LYS A 11 0.68 18.01 -21.48
N GLU A 12 1.76 18.66 -21.07
CA GLU A 12 3.11 18.13 -21.28
C GLU A 12 3.21 16.76 -20.60
N THR A 13 3.25 15.75 -21.47
CA THR A 13 3.31 14.34 -21.10
C THR A 13 4.73 13.91 -21.43
N SER A 14 5.60 13.84 -20.42
CA SER A 14 6.89 13.14 -20.54
C SER A 14 7.45 12.73 -19.18
N GLU A 15 6.70 11.92 -18.43
CA GLU A 15 7.33 10.90 -17.59
C GLU A 15 6.76 9.56 -18.06
N LYS A 16 7.64 8.68 -18.53
CA LYS A 16 7.35 7.26 -18.75
C LYS A 16 6.46 6.81 -17.59
N GLU A 17 5.25 6.31 -17.86
CA GLU A 17 4.25 5.91 -16.86
C GLU A 17 4.90 5.01 -15.81
N LYS A 18 5.40 5.62 -14.73
CA LYS A 18 5.92 4.86 -13.60
C LYS A 18 4.69 4.26 -12.96
N LYS A 19 4.55 2.95 -13.09
CA LYS A 19 3.53 2.17 -12.38
C LYS A 19 3.46 2.63 -10.93
N ASN A 20 2.26 2.95 -10.46
CA ASN A 20 2.04 3.35 -9.09
C ASN A 20 2.00 2.09 -8.20
N ILE A 21 2.15 2.24 -6.88
CA ILE A 21 2.09 1.12 -5.93
C ILE A 21 0.80 0.29 -6.05
N ILE A 22 -0.31 0.94 -6.42
CA ILE A 22 -1.59 0.26 -6.70
C ILE A 22 -1.42 -0.76 -7.83
N ASP A 23 -0.70 -0.43 -8.89
CA ASP A 23 -0.48 -1.34 -10.01
C ASP A 23 0.39 -2.53 -9.59
N PHE A 24 1.40 -2.30 -8.74
CA PHE A 24 2.21 -3.39 -8.20
C PHE A 24 1.42 -4.35 -7.30
N ILE A 25 0.47 -3.84 -6.51
CA ILE A 25 -0.43 -4.69 -5.70
C ILE A 25 -1.32 -5.53 -6.63
N LYS A 26 -1.92 -4.88 -7.65
CA LYS A 26 -2.79 -5.56 -8.61
C LYS A 26 -2.07 -6.62 -9.45
N ASP A 27 -0.81 -6.35 -9.80
CA ASP A 27 0.06 -7.28 -10.52
C ASP A 27 0.56 -8.44 -9.62
N GLY A 28 0.19 -8.50 -8.34
CA GLY A 28 0.63 -9.54 -7.40
C GLY A 28 2.11 -9.47 -7.05
N LYS A 29 2.74 -8.30 -7.19
CA LYS A 29 4.18 -8.09 -6.95
C LYS A 29 4.50 -7.66 -5.51
N ILE A 30 3.48 -7.52 -4.67
CA ILE A 30 3.59 -7.03 -3.29
C ILE A 30 2.81 -7.97 -2.38
N ASP A 31 3.51 -8.60 -1.44
CA ASP A 31 2.90 -9.51 -0.45
C ASP A 31 2.59 -8.82 0.89
N LEU A 32 3.17 -7.63 1.12
CA LEU A 32 3.01 -6.85 2.34
C LEU A 32 3.02 -5.34 2.06
N VAL A 33 2.05 -4.63 2.62
CA VAL A 33 1.96 -3.17 2.62
C VAL A 33 2.09 -2.64 4.04
N THR A 34 3.02 -1.71 4.28
CA THR A 34 3.05 -0.89 5.50
C THR A 34 2.64 0.53 5.17
N ASN A 35 1.44 0.95 5.60
CA ASN A 35 0.91 2.28 5.34
C ASN A 35 0.78 3.08 6.65
N ILE A 36 1.78 3.91 6.94
CA ILE A 36 1.81 4.81 8.10
C ILE A 36 1.77 6.26 7.56
N PRO A 37 0.73 7.05 7.87
CA PRO A 37 0.64 8.43 7.38
C PRO A 37 1.75 9.30 8.00
N LYS A 38 2.36 10.15 7.18
CA LYS A 38 3.37 11.15 7.59
C LYS A 38 2.70 12.38 8.22
N ASN A 39 1.54 12.76 7.72
CA ASN A 39 0.71 13.84 8.25
C ASN A 39 -0.78 13.58 8.01
N PHE A 40 -1.63 14.50 8.47
CA PHE A 40 -3.09 14.42 8.36
C PHE A 40 -3.67 15.25 7.21
N GLN A 41 -2.88 15.59 6.19
CA GLN A 41 -3.38 16.30 5.02
C GLN A 41 -4.34 15.41 4.23
N LYS A 42 -5.40 16.01 3.70
CA LYS A 42 -6.50 15.30 3.02
C LYS A 42 -6.01 14.45 1.86
N GLU A 43 -5.05 14.95 1.09
CA GLU A 43 -4.48 14.29 -0.08
C GLU A 43 -3.73 13.03 0.33
N GLU A 44 -2.94 13.09 1.42
CA GLU A 44 -2.20 11.95 1.95
C GLU A 44 -3.15 10.90 2.54
N LEU A 45 -4.13 11.33 3.33
CA LEU A 45 -5.13 10.43 3.90
C LEU A 45 -5.95 9.73 2.81
N THR A 46 -6.30 10.45 1.74
CA THR A 46 -7.05 9.91 0.59
C THR A 46 -6.21 8.87 -0.15
N LYS A 47 -4.95 9.18 -0.47
CA LYS A 47 -4.03 8.22 -1.11
C LYS A 47 -3.80 6.98 -0.24
N GLY A 48 -3.57 7.18 1.06
CA GLY A 48 -3.42 6.08 2.02
C GLY A 48 -4.68 5.22 2.12
N CYS A 49 -5.88 5.83 2.09
CA CYS A 49 -7.14 5.10 2.08
C CYS A 49 -7.27 4.20 0.84
N LEU A 50 -6.92 4.72 -0.34
CA LEU A 50 -6.93 3.94 -1.59
C LEU A 50 -5.95 2.76 -1.53
N ILE A 51 -4.72 2.98 -1.06
CA ILE A 51 -3.72 1.91 -0.95
C ILE A 51 -4.19 0.81 0.01
N ARG A 52 -4.72 1.19 1.19
CA ARG A 52 -5.22 0.21 2.17
C ARG A 52 -6.40 -0.60 1.61
N ARG A 53 -7.32 0.05 0.89
CA ARG A 53 -8.45 -0.63 0.25
C ARG A 53 -7.97 -1.65 -0.78
N VAL A 54 -7.10 -1.24 -1.70
CA VAL A 54 -6.56 -2.14 -2.73
C VAL A 54 -5.78 -3.30 -2.10
N ALA A 55 -5.02 -3.07 -1.03
CA ALA A 55 -4.34 -4.17 -0.33
C ALA A 55 -5.33 -5.22 0.20
N VAL A 56 -6.42 -4.78 0.83
CA VAL A 56 -7.48 -5.69 1.32
C VAL A 56 -8.17 -6.40 0.16
N ASP A 57 -8.54 -5.67 -0.89
CA ASP A 57 -9.25 -6.24 -2.05
C ASP A 57 -8.44 -7.35 -2.76
N TYR A 58 -7.10 -7.28 -2.69
CA TYR A 58 -6.18 -8.23 -3.30
C TYR A 58 -5.53 -9.20 -2.29
N ASN A 59 -6.08 -9.31 -1.07
CA ASN A 59 -5.59 -10.20 -0.01
C ASN A 59 -4.10 -10.01 0.35
N VAL A 60 -3.58 -8.79 0.23
CA VAL A 60 -2.22 -8.42 0.60
C VAL A 60 -2.18 -8.01 2.07
N ILE A 61 -1.20 -8.52 2.84
CA ILE A 61 -1.08 -8.22 4.27
C ILE A 61 -0.88 -6.72 4.46
N LEU A 62 -1.60 -6.11 5.39
CA LEU A 62 -1.58 -4.67 5.64
C LEU A 62 -1.21 -4.35 7.10
N ILE A 63 -0.18 -3.53 7.28
CA ILE A 63 0.25 -2.98 8.58
C ILE A 63 0.08 -1.47 8.57
N THR A 64 -0.69 -0.95 9.51
CA THR A 64 -0.97 0.50 9.62
C THR A 64 -0.30 1.17 10.82
N ASN A 65 0.24 0.38 11.75
CA ASN A 65 0.84 0.86 12.99
C ASN A 65 2.37 0.71 12.96
N ARG A 66 3.07 1.84 13.13
CA ARG A 66 4.55 1.90 13.19
C ARG A 66 5.15 1.03 14.28
N GLN A 67 4.46 0.83 15.40
CA GLN A 67 4.95 0.02 16.51
C GLN A 67 4.80 -1.49 16.29
N ILE A 68 3.86 -1.89 15.44
CA ILE A 68 3.60 -3.30 15.12
C ILE A 68 4.61 -3.80 14.08
N ALA A 69 4.96 -2.99 13.09
CA ALA A 69 5.93 -3.36 12.05
C ALA A 69 7.26 -3.93 12.60
N PRO A 70 7.98 -3.25 13.52
CA PRO A 70 9.23 -3.79 14.06
C PRO A 70 9.00 -5.02 14.95
N ARG A 71 7.89 -5.08 15.70
CA ARG A 71 7.54 -6.26 16.51
C ARG A 71 7.26 -7.49 15.64
N LEU A 72 6.64 -7.31 14.48
CA LEU A 72 6.43 -8.39 13.52
C LEU A 72 7.78 -8.91 13.01
N VAL A 73 8.67 -8.01 12.57
CA VAL A 73 10.00 -8.40 12.10
C VAL A 73 10.77 -9.13 13.21
N GLU A 74 10.76 -8.60 14.42
CA GLU A 74 11.41 -9.24 15.57
C GLU A 74 10.82 -10.63 15.87
N ALA A 75 9.50 -10.79 15.82
CA ALA A 75 8.85 -12.07 16.03
C ALA A 75 9.24 -13.09 14.94
N LEU A 76 9.29 -12.67 13.67
CA LEU A 76 9.71 -13.50 12.55
C LEU A 76 11.19 -13.91 12.66
N VAL A 77 12.06 -13.01 13.13
CA VAL A 77 13.48 -13.32 13.32
C VAL A 77 13.69 -14.25 14.53
N ARG A 78 12.97 -14.03 15.63
CA ARG A 78 13.09 -14.85 16.85
C ARG A 78 12.50 -16.25 16.69
N LYS A 79 11.47 -16.42 15.86
CA LYS A 79 10.78 -17.70 15.65
C LYS A 79 11.28 -18.35 14.37
N SER A 80 12.01 -19.46 14.50
CA SER A 80 12.28 -20.33 13.36
C SER A 80 10.98 -20.96 12.87
N ALA A 81 10.75 -20.98 11.55
CA ALA A 81 9.60 -21.65 10.92
C ALA A 81 9.43 -23.10 11.42
N ASN A 82 10.53 -23.81 11.63
CA ASN A 82 10.54 -25.19 12.10
C ASN A 82 10.07 -25.36 13.55
N LYS A 83 9.97 -24.26 14.31
CA LYS A 83 9.52 -24.24 15.70
C LYS A 83 8.10 -23.70 15.87
N LEU A 84 7.44 -23.30 14.77
CA LEU A 84 6.03 -22.90 14.80
C LEU A 84 5.16 -24.17 14.83
N GLN A 85 4.52 -24.40 15.96
CA GLN A 85 3.54 -25.48 16.11
C GLN A 85 2.17 -25.00 15.61
N ILE A 86 1.49 -25.85 14.84
CA ILE A 86 0.07 -25.66 14.53
C ILE A 86 -0.69 -25.93 15.83
N LYS A 87 -1.37 -24.90 16.34
CA LYS A 87 -2.21 -24.98 17.54
C LYS A 87 -3.67 -25.04 17.14
N SER A 88 -4.49 -25.71 17.96
CA SER A 88 -5.94 -25.70 17.75
C SER A 88 -6.47 -24.28 17.95
N ARG A 89 -7.50 -23.90 17.18
CA ARG A 89 -8.18 -22.61 17.35
C ARG A 89 -8.80 -22.48 18.75
N ASP A 90 -9.26 -23.60 19.31
CA ASP A 90 -9.91 -23.66 20.62
C ASP A 90 -8.94 -23.30 21.77
N GLU A 91 -7.62 -23.31 21.54
CA GLU A 91 -6.63 -22.88 22.54
C GLU A 91 -6.61 -21.34 22.75
N TYR A 92 -7.29 -20.58 21.90
CA TYR A 92 -7.28 -19.11 21.91
C TYR A 92 -8.65 -18.47 22.16
N ILE A 93 -9.71 -19.28 22.33
CA ILE A 93 -11.09 -18.82 22.57
C ILE A 93 -11.45 -19.04 24.04
#